data_AF-A0A838UAV3-F1
#
_entry.id   AF-A0A838UAV3-F1
#
_cell.length_a   1.000
_cell.length_b   1.000
_cell.length_c   1.000
_cell.angle_alpha   90.00
_cell.angle_beta   90.00
_cell.angle_gamma   90.00
#
_symmetry.space_group_name_H-M   'P 1'
#
loop_
_entity.id
_entity.type
_entity.pdbx_description
1 polymer ?
#
loop_
_entity_poly.entity_id
_entity_poly.type
_entity_poly.pdbx_seq_one_letter_code
_entity_poly.pdbx_strand_id
1 'polypeptide(L)'
;MLQLRPNCECCDRDLPPDSAEARICSFECTFCAECVETRLNGMCPNCGGELAPRPIRPAAALERFPAQAERVTKCATRYIPDSLSGYIPDGFFGSSVIVLVRGGRLAPKRTISPVI
;
A
#
# COMPACT_ATOMS: atom_id res chain seq x y z
N MET A 1 -22.03 12.05 6.46
CA MET A 1 -21.46 11.88 7.82
C MET A 1 -20.25 10.97 7.69
N LEU A 2 -19.17 11.26 8.44
CA LEU A 2 -17.91 10.52 8.32
C LEU A 2 -18.13 9.02 8.50
N GLN A 3 -17.77 8.24 7.50
CA GLN A 3 -17.93 6.79 7.51
C GLN A 3 -16.76 6.16 8.28
N LEU A 4 -16.99 5.83 9.55
CA LEU A 4 -15.95 5.29 10.43
C LEU A 4 -15.68 3.83 10.05
N ARG A 5 -14.56 3.58 9.35
CA ARG A 5 -14.15 2.23 8.99
C ARG A 5 -13.66 1.44 10.19
N PRO A 6 -14.03 0.15 10.31
CA PRO A 6 -13.70 -0.66 11.48
C PRO A 6 -12.29 -1.25 11.43
N ASN A 7 -11.57 -1.12 10.31
CA ASN A 7 -10.29 -1.77 10.08
C ASN A 7 -9.30 -0.88 9.33
N CYS A 8 -8.02 -1.24 9.40
CA CYS A 8 -6.95 -0.66 8.60
C CYS A 8 -7.01 -1.21 7.18
N GLU A 9 -7.06 -0.34 6.18
CA GLU A 9 -7.12 -0.76 4.78
C GLU A 9 -5.84 -1.45 4.29
N CYS A 10 -4.72 -1.33 5.02
CA CYS A 10 -3.45 -1.94 4.62
C CYS A 10 -3.14 -3.29 5.27
N CYS A 11 -3.37 -3.43 6.58
CA CYS A 11 -3.03 -4.64 7.33
C CYS A 11 -4.25 -5.37 7.90
N ASP A 12 -5.46 -4.87 7.63
CA ASP A 12 -6.72 -5.39 8.16
C ASP A 12 -6.79 -5.46 9.71
N ARG A 13 -5.97 -4.68 10.43
CA ARG A 13 -6.09 -4.57 11.89
C ARG A 13 -7.39 -3.85 12.26
N ASP A 14 -8.07 -4.32 13.30
CA ASP A 14 -9.24 -3.64 13.87
C ASP A 14 -8.90 -2.25 14.43
N LEU A 15 -9.73 -1.27 14.10
CA LEU A 15 -9.62 0.13 14.51
C LEU A 15 -10.97 0.60 15.08
N PRO A 16 -11.22 0.37 16.38
CA PRO A 16 -12.48 0.74 17.02
C PRO A 16 -12.71 2.26 16.98
N PRO A 17 -13.97 2.74 17.07
CA PRO A 17 -14.32 4.15 16.88
C PRO A 17 -13.64 5.13 17.84
N ASP A 18 -13.20 4.61 18.99
CA ASP A 18 -12.46 5.29 20.06
C ASP A 18 -10.93 5.14 19.96
N SER A 19 -10.42 4.42 18.97
CA SER A 19 -8.97 4.22 18.79
C SER A 19 -8.26 5.52 18.39
N ALA A 20 -7.25 5.89 19.20
CA ALA A 20 -6.32 6.98 18.90
C ALA A 20 -5.26 6.63 17.83
N GLU A 21 -5.14 5.35 17.49
CA GLU A 21 -4.17 4.85 16.49
C GLU A 21 -4.70 4.91 15.07
N ALA A 22 -5.99 5.19 14.89
CA ALA A 22 -6.58 5.37 13.58
C ALA A 22 -6.11 6.69 12.94
N ARG A 23 -5.70 6.60 11.69
CA ARG A 23 -5.36 7.71 10.80
C ARG A 23 -6.33 7.70 9.63
N ILE A 24 -6.76 8.88 9.19
CA ILE A 24 -7.75 9.06 8.13
C ILE A 24 -7.28 10.12 7.13
N CYS A 25 -7.61 9.95 5.85
CA CYS A 25 -7.42 11.00 4.84
C CYS A 25 -8.74 11.74 4.54
N SER A 26 -8.68 12.77 3.69
CA SER A 26 -9.86 13.54 3.24
C SER A 26 -10.93 12.71 2.50
N PHE A 27 -10.55 11.58 1.93
CA PHE A 27 -11.44 10.62 1.26
C PHE A 27 -11.87 9.47 2.18
N GLU A 28 -11.68 9.63 3.49
CA GLU A 28 -12.14 8.69 4.51
C GLU A 28 -11.41 7.32 4.46
N CYS A 29 -10.28 7.21 3.75
CA CYS A 29 -9.44 6.02 3.82
C CYS A 29 -8.82 5.90 5.21
N THR A 30 -8.91 4.73 5.83
CA THR A 30 -8.48 4.53 7.23
C THR A 30 -7.27 3.59 7.32
N PHE A 31 -6.24 4.00 8.06
CA PHE A 31 -5.02 3.23 8.29
C PHE A 31 -4.61 3.27 9.77
N CYS A 32 -3.88 2.27 10.26
CA CYS A 32 -3.30 2.31 11.60
C CYS A 32 -2.00 3.13 11.61
N ALA A 33 -1.67 3.74 12.74
CA ALA A 33 -0.43 4.51 12.94
C ALA A 33 0.82 3.74 12.51
N GLU A 34 0.90 2.45 12.84
CA GLU A 34 2.02 1.59 12.44
C GLU A 34 2.18 1.51 10.92
N CYS A 35 1.09 1.32 10.16
CA CYS A 35 1.16 1.33 8.69
C CYS A 35 1.55 2.70 8.15
N VAL A 36 1.04 3.77 8.76
CA VAL A 36 1.37 5.15 8.38
C VAL A 36 2.87 5.42 8.54
N GLU A 37 3.47 4.95 9.62
CA GLU A 37 4.88 5.16 9.95
C GLU A 37 5.82 4.23 9.18
N THR A 38 5.47 2.95 9.02
CA THR A 38 6.38 1.92 8.49
C THR A 38 6.25 1.65 7.00
N ARG A 39 5.04 1.80 6.43
CA ARG A 39 4.74 1.40 5.04
C ARG A 39 4.34 2.55 4.13
N LEU A 40 3.72 3.58 4.69
CA LEU A 40 3.05 4.64 3.92
C LEU A 40 3.74 6.00 4.04
N ASN A 41 4.72 6.15 4.94
CA ASN A 41 5.50 7.37 5.17
C ASN A 41 4.62 8.63 5.34
N GLY A 42 3.50 8.52 6.06
CA GLY A 42 2.60 9.65 6.31
C GLY A 42 1.63 9.98 5.16
N MET A 43 1.71 9.31 4.00
CA MET A 43 0.89 9.58 2.83
C MET A 43 -0.11 8.48 2.54
N CYS A 44 -1.34 8.84 2.18
CA CYS A 44 -2.36 7.87 1.80
C CYS A 44 -2.01 7.24 0.44
N PRO A 45 -1.90 5.91 0.34
CA PRO A 45 -1.56 5.24 -0.92
C PRO A 45 -2.70 5.28 -1.95
N ASN A 46 -3.94 5.49 -1.49
CA ASN A 46 -5.14 5.45 -2.32
C ASN A 46 -5.50 6.81 -2.93
N CYS A 47 -5.15 7.92 -2.26
CA CYS A 47 -5.48 9.27 -2.73
C CYS A 47 -4.27 10.21 -2.86
N GLY A 48 -3.09 9.84 -2.35
CA GLY A 48 -1.90 10.71 -2.34
C GLY A 48 -1.93 11.85 -1.32
N GLY A 49 -2.99 11.96 -0.53
CA GLY A 49 -3.14 13.01 0.48
C GLY A 49 -2.43 12.69 1.80
N GLU A 50 -2.42 13.67 2.70
CA GLU A 50 -1.92 13.48 4.07
C GLU A 50 -2.84 12.59 4.91
N LEU A 51 -2.24 11.92 5.90
CA LEU A 51 -2.95 11.12 6.90
C LEU A 51 -2.95 11.84 8.24
N ALA A 52 -4.14 12.20 8.72
CA ALA A 52 -4.34 12.87 10.00
C ALA A 52 -4.93 11.92 11.06
N PRO A 53 -4.82 12.21 12.37
CA PRO A 53 -5.52 11.46 13.41
C PRO A 53 -7.04 11.44 13.16
N ARG A 54 -7.66 10.24 13.22
CA ARG A 54 -9.11 10.11 13.06
C ARG A 54 -9.83 10.75 14.25
N PRO A 55 -10.79 11.66 14.05
CA PRO A 55 -11.60 12.18 15.14
C PRO A 55 -12.37 11.07 15.85
N ILE A 56 -12.34 11.08 17.19
CA ILE A 56 -13.05 10.10 18.01
C ILE A 56 -14.53 10.44 18.04
N ARG A 57 -15.39 9.46 17.77
CA ARG A 57 -16.83 9.60 17.92
C ARG A 57 -17.22 9.30 19.37
N PRO A 58 -17.80 10.27 20.12
CA PRO A 58 -18.18 10.05 21.52
C PRO A 58 -19.30 9.01 21.63
N ALA A 59 -19.37 8.30 22.77
CA ALA A 59 -20.30 7.18 23.00
C ALA A 59 -21.77 7.53 22.71
N ALA A 60 -22.25 8.68 23.17
CA ALA A 60 -23.62 9.14 22.92
C ALA A 60 -23.95 9.33 21.42
N ALA A 61 -22.95 9.64 20.60
CA ALA A 61 -23.12 9.77 19.15
C ALA A 61 -23.08 8.41 18.44
N LEU A 62 -22.45 7.38 19.02
CA LEU A 62 -22.40 6.03 18.44
C LEU A 62 -23.77 5.34 18.47
N GLU A 63 -24.61 5.63 19.46
CA GLU A 63 -25.97 5.08 19.54
C GLU A 63 -26.85 5.53 18.37
N ARG A 64 -26.67 6.78 17.93
CA ARG A 64 -27.44 7.38 16.84
C ARG A 64 -26.78 7.17 15.47
N PHE A 65 -25.45 7.09 15.47
CA PHE A 65 -24.62 7.02 14.28
C PHE A 65 -23.50 5.98 14.48
N PRO A 66 -23.83 4.69 14.32
CA PRO A 66 -22.88 3.62 14.54
C PRO A 66 -21.70 3.69 13.55
N ALA A 67 -20.58 3.05 13.91
CA ALA A 67 -19.49 2.83 12.99
C ALA A 67 -19.93 1.91 11.84
N GLN A 68 -19.22 1.94 10.71
CA GLN A 68 -19.51 1.02 9.62
C GLN A 68 -19.14 -0.41 10.02
N ALA A 69 -19.96 -1.37 9.61
CA ALA A 69 -19.67 -2.80 9.77
C ALA A 69 -18.81 -3.36 8.61
N GLU A 70 -18.80 -2.67 7.47
CA GLU A 70 -18.07 -3.11 6.30
C GLU A 70 -16.57 -2.89 6.48
N ARG A 71 -15.81 -3.98 6.41
CA ARG A 71 -14.35 -3.95 6.38
C ARG A 71 -13.90 -3.71 4.95
N VAL A 72 -12.87 -2.88 4.79
CA VAL A 72 -12.25 -2.67 3.48
C VAL A 72 -10.75 -2.86 3.59
N THR A 73 -10.19 -3.68 2.71
CA THR A 73 -8.76 -3.93 2.61
C THR A 73 -8.29 -3.53 1.22
N LYS A 74 -7.76 -2.30 1.11
CA LYS A 74 -7.19 -1.76 -0.11
C LYS A 74 -5.89 -1.03 0.22
N CYS A 75 -4.80 -1.78 0.36
CA CYS A 75 -3.46 -1.19 0.29
C CYS A 75 -3.06 -1.12 -1.18
N ALA A 76 -3.21 0.04 -1.82
CA ALA A 76 -2.52 0.24 -3.09
C ALA A 76 -1.01 0.19 -2.82
N THR A 77 -0.37 -0.90 -3.25
CA THR A 77 1.10 -0.95 -3.27
C THR A 77 1.55 -0.02 -4.39
N ARG A 78 2.22 1.08 -4.00
CA ARG A 78 2.67 2.22 -4.82
C ARG A 78 1.58 3.26 -5.12
N TYR A 79 1.56 4.32 -4.31
CA TYR A 79 1.28 5.65 -4.83
C TYR A 79 2.42 6.00 -5.80
N ILE A 80 2.18 5.90 -7.11
CA ILE A 80 3.05 6.48 -8.13
C ILE A 80 2.53 7.92 -8.29
N PRO A 81 3.26 8.96 -7.87
CA PRO A 81 2.81 10.34 -8.09
C PRO A 81 2.67 10.58 -9.61
N ASP A 82 1.73 11.44 -10.02
CA ASP A 82 1.52 11.76 -11.45
C ASP A 82 2.79 12.27 -12.15
N SER A 83 3.79 12.75 -11.40
CA SER A 83 5.12 13.10 -11.92
C SER A 83 5.99 11.90 -12.36
N LEU A 84 5.55 10.66 -12.09
CA LEU A 84 6.25 9.42 -12.44
C LEU A 84 5.52 8.59 -13.50
N SER A 85 4.39 9.06 -14.04
CA SER A 85 3.79 8.43 -15.25
C SER A 85 4.65 8.61 -16.51
N GLY A 86 5.71 9.43 -16.46
CA GLY A 86 6.61 9.70 -17.59
C GLY A 86 8.11 9.60 -17.28
N TYR A 87 8.52 9.20 -16.07
CA TYR A 87 9.93 9.04 -15.73
C TYR A 87 10.25 7.56 -15.56
N ILE A 88 10.58 6.91 -16.68
CA ILE A 88 11.34 5.66 -16.67
C ILE A 88 12.67 6.03 -15.99
N PRO A 89 13.09 5.40 -14.90
CA PRO A 89 14.43 5.65 -14.38
C PRO A 89 15.43 5.13 -15.42
N ASP A 90 15.96 6.03 -16.24
CA ASP A 90 17.16 5.82 -17.04
C ASP A 90 18.31 5.57 -16.06
N GLY A 91 18.43 4.34 -15.58
CA GLY A 91 19.45 4.01 -14.58
C GLY A 91 19.22 2.80 -13.69
N PHE A 92 18.20 1.96 -13.88
CA PHE A 92 18.18 0.64 -13.23
C PHE A 92 19.06 -0.37 -14.01
N PHE A 93 20.34 -0.04 -14.14
CA PHE A 93 21.36 -0.99 -14.59
C PHE A 93 21.88 -1.72 -13.34
N GLY A 94 21.50 -2.99 -13.19
CA GLY A 94 22.19 -3.92 -12.30
C GLY A 94 21.49 -4.24 -10.98
N SER A 95 20.64 -5.28 -10.97
CA SER A 95 21.04 -6.58 -10.43
C SER A 95 19.83 -7.51 -10.23
N SER A 96 19.78 -8.54 -11.07
CA SER A 96 19.37 -9.91 -10.70
C SER A 96 17.96 -10.11 -10.13
N VAL A 97 16.94 -10.03 -10.98
CA VAL A 97 15.76 -10.91 -10.81
C VAL A 97 15.89 -12.05 -11.82
N ILE A 98 16.41 -13.17 -11.32
CA ILE A 98 16.37 -14.47 -11.97
C ILE A 98 14.90 -14.89 -12.05
N VAL A 99 14.28 -14.73 -13.21
CA VAL A 99 13.00 -15.39 -13.51
C VAL A 99 13.34 -16.80 -13.99
N LEU A 100 13.29 -17.76 -13.06
CA LEU A 100 13.28 -19.19 -13.38
C LEU A 100 11.92 -19.55 -14.03
N VAL A 101 11.83 -19.42 -15.36
CA VAL A 101 10.83 -20.16 -16.13
C VAL A 101 11.47 -21.49 -16.55
N ARG A 102 10.94 -22.58 -15.99
CA ARG A 102 11.30 -23.96 -16.28
C ARG A 102 11.08 -24.28 -17.77
N GLY A 103 12.07 -24.95 -18.39
CA GLY A 103 11.81 -25.86 -19.50
C GLY A 103 12.43 -25.52 -20.86
N GLY A 104 13.75 -25.35 -20.93
CA GLY A 104 14.47 -25.43 -22.20
C GLY A 104 15.90 -25.90 -21.95
N ARG A 105 16.24 -27.12 -22.37
CA ARG A 105 17.61 -27.66 -22.25
C ARG A 105 18.55 -26.75 -23.04
N LEU A 106 19.40 -26.00 -22.33
CA LEU A 106 20.51 -25.29 -22.93
C LEU A 106 21.57 -26.31 -23.36
N ALA A 107 21.63 -26.58 -24.67
CA ALA A 107 22.80 -27.21 -25.27
C ALA A 107 23.94 -26.17 -25.26
N PRO A 108 25.14 -26.49 -24.74
CA PRO A 108 26.26 -25.57 -24.81
C PRO A 108 26.70 -25.43 -26.28
N LYS A 109 26.62 -24.21 -26.83
CA LYS A 109 27.23 -23.89 -28.12
C LYS A 109 28.74 -24.12 -27.97
N ARG A 110 29.22 -25.19 -28.61
CA ARG A 110 30.65 -25.53 -28.73
C ARG A 110 31.37 -24.36 -29.39
N THR A 111 32.40 -23.88 -28.71
CA THR A 111 33.44 -22.99 -29.24
C THR A 111 34.11 -23.71 -30.41
N ILE A 112 33.97 -23.17 -31.62
CA ILE A 112 34.82 -23.55 -32.75
C ILE A 112 36.11 -22.76 -32.58
N SER A 113 37.17 -23.41 -32.10
CA SER A 113 38.53 -22.89 -32.27
C SER A 113 38.96 -23.12 -33.73
N PRO A 114 39.64 -22.15 -34.36
CA PRO A 114 40.18 -22.33 -35.70
C PRO A 114 41.40 -23.27 -35.62
N VAL A 115 41.42 -24.30 -36.46
CA VAL A 115 42.62 -25.11 -36.71
C VAL A 115 43.26 -24.59 -37.98
N ILE A 116 44.54 -24.24 -37.84
CA ILE A 116 45.52 -23.98 -38.91
C ILE A 116 45.84 -25.28 -39.63
#